data_AF-A0A927PW42-F1
#
_entry.id   AF-A0A927PW42-F1
#
_cell.length_a   1.000
_cell.length_b   1.000
_cell.length_c   1.000
_cell.angle_alpha   90.00
_cell.angle_beta   90.00
_cell.angle_gamma   90.00
#
_symmetry.space_group_name_H-M   'P 1'
#
loop_
_entity.id
_entity.type
_entity.pdbx_description
1 polymer ?
#
loop_
_entity_poly.entity_id
_entity_poly.type
_entity_poly.pdbx_seq_one_letter_code
_entity_poly.pdbx_strand_id
1 'polypeptide(L)'
;MIAIALLAAAQAGGLPAPVTEEEIIVTARKMQWIEVDMKAPRRNGVLTIARCRVTKPSGHAELDAIPCGVAHECIADAPASRKLLARCVEERSQGRLDAVAAAWRQAAGIVR
;
A
#
# COMPACT_ATOMS: atom_id res chain seq x y z
N MET A 1 43.69 -5.05 -33.91
CA MET A 1 43.96 -3.84 -33.11
C MET A 1 42.63 -3.09 -33.00
N ILE A 2 41.88 -3.25 -31.90
CA ILE A 2 41.76 -2.29 -30.76
C ILE A 2 41.28 -0.92 -31.30
N ALA A 3 40.09 -0.40 -30.99
CA ALA A 3 39.59 -0.16 -29.65
C ALA A 3 38.04 -0.13 -29.57
N ILE A 4 37.54 -0.83 -28.56
CA ILE A 4 36.25 -0.62 -27.91
C ILE A 4 36.44 0.56 -26.94
N ALA A 5 35.61 1.61 -27.01
CA ALA A 5 35.40 2.54 -25.88
C ALA A 5 34.07 3.30 -26.10
N LEU A 6 32.99 2.90 -25.43
CA LEU A 6 32.58 3.33 -24.08
C LEU A 6 32.13 4.79 -23.99
N LEU A 7 30.83 5.03 -24.15
CA LEU A 7 30.12 6.15 -23.52
C LEU A 7 28.71 5.73 -23.12
N ALA A 8 28.63 4.94 -22.05
CA ALA A 8 27.42 4.75 -21.25
C ALA A 8 27.63 5.52 -19.94
N ALA A 9 27.37 6.82 -19.96
CA ALA A 9 27.32 7.68 -18.78
C ALA A 9 25.99 8.44 -18.75
N ALA A 10 24.90 7.71 -18.95
CA ALA A 10 23.54 8.20 -18.72
C ALA A 10 22.97 7.40 -17.57
N GLN A 11 23.18 7.88 -16.33
CA GLN A 11 22.16 7.94 -15.27
C GLN A 11 22.77 8.40 -13.95
N ALA A 12 22.97 9.72 -13.85
CA ALA A 12 22.89 10.42 -12.56
C ALA A 12 21.41 10.59 -12.19
N GLY A 13 20.70 9.48 -12.00
CA GLY A 13 19.47 9.46 -11.22
C GLY A 13 19.90 9.41 -9.76
N GLY A 14 19.60 10.46 -8.99
CA GLY A 14 19.95 10.52 -7.58
C GLY A 14 19.51 9.25 -6.86
N LEU A 15 20.46 8.54 -6.28
CA LEU A 15 20.18 7.42 -5.40
C LEU A 15 19.28 7.94 -4.26
N PRO A 16 18.09 7.37 -4.03
CA PRO A 16 17.33 7.68 -2.83
C PRO A 16 18.24 7.39 -1.64
N ALA A 17 18.21 8.29 -0.65
CA ALA A 17 18.97 8.11 0.58
C ALA A 17 18.71 6.71 1.16
N PRO A 18 19.73 6.03 1.73
CA PRO A 18 19.55 4.70 2.29
C PRO A 18 18.50 4.78 3.40
N VAL A 19 17.34 4.21 3.15
CA VAL A 19 16.27 4.07 4.14
C VAL A 19 16.81 3.15 5.24
N THR A 20 16.82 3.63 6.47
CA THR A 20 17.36 2.86 7.60
C THR A 20 16.37 1.78 8.05
N GLU A 21 16.87 0.71 8.68
CA GLU A 21 16.00 -0.35 9.23
C GLU A 21 14.99 0.21 10.24
N GLU A 22 15.41 1.18 11.03
CA GLU A 22 14.57 1.84 12.04
C GLU A 22 13.47 2.69 11.39
N GLU A 23 13.78 3.37 10.28
CA GLU A 23 12.80 4.09 9.47
C GLU A 23 11.78 3.13 8.83
N ILE A 24 12.20 1.93 8.41
CA ILE A 24 11.29 0.90 7.89
C ILE A 24 10.41 0.33 9.00
N ILE A 25 10.94 0.07 10.20
CA ILE A 25 10.15 -0.43 11.34
C ILE A 25 9.11 0.62 11.77
N VAL A 26 9.51 1.89 11.87
CA VAL A 26 8.60 3.00 12.20
C VAL A 26 7.53 3.14 11.12
N THR A 27 7.90 3.01 9.84
CA THR A 27 6.94 3.10 8.75
C THR A 27 5.99 1.91 8.75
N ALA A 28 6.47 0.68 8.90
CA ALA A 28 5.67 -0.54 9.09
C ALA A 28 4.66 -0.39 10.24
N ARG A 29 5.08 0.22 11.36
CA ARG A 29 4.21 0.48 12.50
C ARG A 29 3.18 1.58 12.21
N LYS A 30 3.55 2.61 11.44
CA LYS A 30 2.61 3.63 10.93
C LYS A 30 1.61 3.06 9.92
N MET A 31 1.95 1.99 9.19
CA MET A 31 1.00 1.30 8.30
C MET A 31 -0.20 0.75 9.05
N GLN A 32 -0.02 0.32 10.31
CA GLN A 32 -1.11 -0.14 11.18
C GLN A 32 -2.04 1.00 11.63
N TRP A 33 -1.69 2.27 11.35
CA TRP A 33 -2.38 3.46 11.85
C TRP A 33 -3.11 4.22 10.75
N ILE A 34 -3.19 3.68 9.53
CA ILE A 34 -4.00 4.26 8.45
C ILE A 34 -5.47 4.12 8.83
N GLU A 35 -6.15 5.24 9.07
CA GLU A 35 -7.59 5.25 9.36
C GLU A 35 -8.35 5.73 8.13
N VAL A 36 -9.48 5.08 7.85
CA VAL A 36 -10.36 5.39 6.72
C VAL A 36 -11.80 5.54 7.16
N ASP A 37 -12.46 6.59 6.67
CA ASP A 37 -13.92 6.73 6.70
C ASP A 37 -14.51 6.05 5.47
N MET A 38 -15.33 5.02 5.69
CA MET A 38 -15.99 4.26 4.64
C MET A 38 -17.50 4.26 4.80
N LYS A 39 -18.20 4.73 3.77
CA LYS A 39 -19.67 4.69 3.69
C LYS A 39 -20.12 3.68 2.64
N ALA A 40 -20.64 2.55 3.12
CA ALA A 40 -21.20 1.48 2.29
C ALA A 40 -22.72 1.31 2.51
N PRO A 41 -23.58 2.14 1.87
CA PRO A 41 -25.02 1.93 1.90
C PRO A 41 -25.42 0.65 1.16
N ARG A 42 -26.59 0.12 1.52
CA ARG A 42 -27.23 -0.98 0.80
C ARG A 42 -28.18 -0.40 -0.24
N ARG A 43 -28.03 -0.77 -1.51
CA ARG A 43 -28.90 -0.39 -2.63
C ARG A 43 -29.38 -1.67 -3.29
N ASN A 44 -30.70 -1.85 -3.40
CA ASN A 44 -31.31 -3.06 -3.97
C ASN A 44 -30.80 -4.37 -3.34
N GLY A 45 -30.60 -4.37 -2.02
CA GLY A 45 -30.09 -5.55 -1.31
C GLY A 45 -28.58 -5.78 -1.40
N VAL A 46 -27.85 -5.01 -2.21
CA VAL A 46 -26.39 -5.13 -2.42
C VAL A 46 -25.67 -3.98 -1.73
N LEU A 47 -24.52 -4.25 -1.12
CA LEU A 47 -23.66 -3.18 -0.58
C LEU A 47 -22.94 -2.47 -1.73
N THR A 48 -22.89 -1.14 -1.67
CA THR A 48 -22.18 -0.31 -2.65
C THR A 48 -21.29 0.68 -1.89
N ILE A 49 -20.09 0.97 -2.38
CA ILE A 49 -19.26 2.04 -1.80
C ILE A 49 -19.76 3.39 -2.31
N ALA A 50 -20.25 4.22 -1.40
CA ALA A 50 -20.63 5.60 -1.70
C ALA A 50 -19.51 6.59 -1.38
N ARG A 51 -18.63 6.25 -0.43
CA ARG A 51 -17.46 7.04 -0.05
C ARG A 51 -16.41 6.12 0.56
N CYS A 52 -15.15 6.35 0.21
CA CYS A 52 -13.99 5.92 0.97
C CYS A 52 -13.00 7.08 1.02
N ARG A 53 -12.50 7.42 2.21
CA ARG A 53 -11.54 8.52 2.42
C ARG A 53 -10.59 8.16 3.53
N VAL A 54 -9.29 8.37 3.31
CA VAL A 54 -8.28 8.33 4.37
C VAL A 54 -8.48 9.53 5.31
N THR A 55 -8.71 9.25 6.59
CA THR A 55 -8.86 10.25 7.65
C THR A 55 -7.57 10.47 8.41
N LYS A 56 -6.71 9.45 8.47
CA LYS A 56 -5.38 9.52 9.08
C LYS A 56 -4.36 8.87 8.15
N PRO A 57 -3.64 9.65 7.34
CA PRO A 57 -2.66 9.12 6.41
C PRO A 57 -1.39 8.66 7.13
N SER A 58 -0.70 7.69 6.55
CA SER A 58 0.61 7.22 7.00
C SER A 58 1.74 8.19 6.64
N GLY A 59 1.50 9.07 5.65
CA GLY A 59 2.52 9.93 5.04
C GLY A 59 3.10 9.36 3.74
N HIS A 60 2.66 8.16 3.34
CA HIS A 60 3.10 7.47 2.12
C HIS A 60 1.88 7.24 1.22
N ALA A 61 1.82 7.93 0.09
CA ALA A 61 0.65 7.93 -0.80
C ALA A 61 0.33 6.53 -1.34
N GLU A 62 1.38 5.74 -1.61
CA GLU A 62 1.29 4.36 -2.07
C GLU A 62 0.61 3.44 -1.05
N LEU A 63 0.78 3.70 0.25
CA LEU A 63 0.13 2.94 1.32
C LEU A 63 -1.29 3.45 1.57
N ASP A 64 -1.45 4.77 1.56
CA ASP A 64 -2.73 5.44 1.83
C ASP A 64 -3.79 5.10 0.76
N ALA A 65 -3.36 4.76 -0.46
CA ALA A 65 -4.25 4.30 -1.52
C ALA A 65 -4.80 2.87 -1.30
N ILE A 66 -4.13 2.04 -0.49
CA ILE A 66 -4.43 0.60 -0.36
C ILE A 66 -5.85 0.35 0.17
N PRO A 67 -6.28 0.91 1.32
CA PRO A 67 -7.54 0.47 1.92
C PRO A 67 -8.75 0.78 1.05
N CYS A 68 -8.77 1.94 0.39
CA CYS A 68 -9.86 2.29 -0.51
C CYS A 68 -9.86 1.46 -1.80
N GLY A 69 -8.67 1.17 -2.36
CA GLY A 69 -8.56 0.24 -3.49
C GLY A 69 -9.09 -1.15 -3.13
N VAL A 70 -8.67 -1.68 -1.98
CA VAL A 70 -9.13 -2.97 -1.46
C VAL A 70 -10.64 -2.95 -1.19
N ALA A 71 -11.20 -1.86 -0.67
CA ALA A 71 -12.64 -1.75 -0.46
C ALA A 71 -13.44 -1.93 -1.76
N HIS A 72 -12.97 -1.34 -2.86
CA HIS A 72 -13.58 -1.51 -4.18
C HIS A 72 -13.47 -2.94 -4.73
N GLU A 73 -12.46 -3.70 -4.33
CA GLU A 73 -12.35 -5.12 -4.68
C GLU A 73 -13.27 -5.98 -3.79
N CYS A 74 -13.25 -5.75 -2.48
CA CYS A 74 -14.08 -6.46 -1.52
C CYS A 74 -15.57 -6.25 -1.74
N ILE A 75 -16.00 -5.10 -2.29
CA ILE A 75 -17.41 -4.88 -2.63
C ILE A 75 -17.84 -5.69 -3.87
N ALA A 76 -16.91 -5.98 -4.79
CA ALA A 76 -17.18 -6.79 -5.98
C ALA A 76 -17.47 -8.26 -5.62
N ASP A 77 -16.94 -8.73 -4.49
CA ASP A 77 -17.25 -10.05 -3.91
C ASP A 77 -18.63 -10.11 -3.23
N ALA A 78 -19.44 -9.05 -3.35
CA ALA A 78 -20.82 -8.96 -2.85
C ALA A 78 -21.00 -9.39 -1.37
N PRO A 79 -20.29 -8.76 -0.42
CA PRO A 79 -20.33 -9.17 0.98
C PRO A 79 -21.74 -9.03 1.56
N ALA A 80 -22.19 -10.05 2.30
CA ALA A 80 -23.56 -10.08 2.83
C ALA A 80 -23.86 -8.98 3.86
N SER A 81 -22.83 -8.44 4.52
CA SER A 81 -22.94 -7.42 5.56
C SER A 81 -21.75 -6.46 5.58
N ARG A 82 -21.95 -5.27 6.18
CA ARG A 82 -20.87 -4.29 6.37
C ARG A 82 -19.72 -4.84 7.21
N LYS A 83 -20.01 -5.74 8.16
CA LYS A 83 -18.98 -6.41 8.98
C LYS A 83 -18.10 -7.32 8.13
N LEU A 84 -18.69 -8.06 7.20
CA LEU A 84 -17.92 -8.91 6.27
C LEU A 84 -17.12 -8.07 5.27
N LEU A 85 -17.69 -6.95 4.80
CA LEU A 85 -16.94 -5.98 4.00
C LEU A 85 -15.73 -5.43 4.77
N ALA A 86 -15.92 -4.96 6.01
CA ALA A 86 -14.84 -4.42 6.84
C ALA A 86 -13.74 -5.46 7.08
N ARG A 87 -14.12 -6.71 7.39
CA ARG A 87 -13.17 -7.80 7.56
C ARG A 87 -12.38 -8.11 6.29
N CYS A 88 -13.03 -8.18 5.13
CA CYS A 88 -12.35 -8.35 3.86
C CYS A 88 -11.35 -7.23 3.60
N VAL A 89 -11.75 -5.98 3.88
CA VAL A 89 -10.88 -4.81 3.72
C VAL A 89 -9.66 -4.90 4.63
N GLU A 90 -9.86 -5.22 5.90
CA GLU A 90 -8.78 -5.36 6.88
C GLU A 90 -7.79 -6.46 6.46
N GLU A 91 -8.26 -7.69 6.21
CA GLU A 91 -7.42 -8.83 5.87
C GLU A 91 -6.61 -8.59 4.58
N ARG A 92 -7.26 -8.09 3.52
CA ARG A 92 -6.57 -7.82 2.24
C ARG A 92 -5.68 -6.59 2.29
N SER A 93 -6.06 -5.54 3.01
CA SER A 93 -5.21 -4.36 3.17
C SER A 93 -3.95 -4.71 3.95
N GLN A 94 -4.08 -5.50 5.03
CA GLN A 94 -2.93 -5.93 5.81
C GLN A 94 -1.95 -6.75 4.97
N GLY A 95 -2.44 -7.73 4.19
CA GLY A 95 -1.56 -8.49 3.28
C GLY A 95 -0.85 -7.63 2.25
N ARG A 96 -1.50 -6.58 1.71
CA ARG A 96 -0.87 -5.63 0.78
C ARG A 96 0.15 -4.72 1.45
N LEU A 97 -0.17 -4.21 2.64
CA LEU A 97 0.75 -3.39 3.43
C LEU A 97 2.01 -4.18 3.79
N ASP A 98 1.85 -5.44 4.21
CA ASP A 98 2.95 -6.35 4.52
C ASP A 98 3.83 -6.61 3.28
N ALA A 99 3.22 -6.78 2.11
CA ALA A 99 3.95 -6.95 0.85
C ALA A 99 4.77 -5.70 0.48
N VAL A 100 4.21 -4.50 0.65
CA VAL A 100 4.95 -3.25 0.41
C VAL A 100 6.11 -3.10 1.40
N ALA A 101 5.87 -3.37 2.69
CA ALA A 101 6.91 -3.34 3.70
C ALA A 101 8.03 -4.35 3.41
N ALA A 102 7.69 -5.56 2.95
CA ALA A 102 8.67 -6.56 2.55
C ALA A 102 9.51 -6.10 1.34
N ALA A 103 8.86 -5.53 0.33
CA ALA A 103 9.54 -5.00 -0.86
C ALA A 103 10.54 -3.89 -0.50
N TRP A 104 10.19 -3.00 0.44
CA TRP A 104 11.12 -1.96 0.90
C TRP A 104 12.30 -2.51 1.68
N ARG A 105 12.11 -3.52 2.54
CA ARG A 105 13.24 -4.18 3.21
C ARG A 105 14.21 -4.82 2.21
N GLN A 106 13.68 -5.45 1.15
CA GLN A 106 14.50 -6.03 0.09
C GLN A 106 15.25 -4.94 -0.69
N ALA A 107 14.57 -3.85 -1.07
CA ALA A 107 15.19 -2.73 -1.78
C ALA A 107 16.28 -2.02 -0.95
N ALA A 108 16.12 -1.97 0.37
CA ALA A 108 17.11 -1.43 1.30
C ALA A 108 18.26 -2.41 1.61
N GLY A 109 18.23 -3.65 1.11
CA GLY A 109 19.27 -4.65 1.37
C GLY A 109 19.28 -5.19 2.80
N ILE A 110 18.16 -5.05 3.53
CA ILE A 110 18.01 -5.42 4.94
C ILE A 110 17.61 -6.89 5.11
N VAL A 111 17.14 -7.53 4.03
CA VAL A 111 16.85 -8.97 4.03
C VAL A 111 18.13 -9.72 3.63
N ARG A 112 18.77 -10.39 4.59
CA ARG A 112 19.81 -11.40 4.37
C ARG A 112 19.19 -12.80 4.33
#